data_AF-A0A0L1L039-F1
#
_entry.id   AF-A0A0L1L039-F1
#
_cell.length_a   1.000
_cell.length_b   1.000
_cell.length_c   1.000
_cell.angle_alpha   90.00
_cell.angle_beta   90.00
_cell.angle_gamma   90.00
#
_symmetry.space_group_name_H-M   'P 1'
#
loop_
_entity.id
_entity.type
_entity.pdbx_description
1 polymer ?
#
loop_
_entity_poly.entity_id
_entity_poly.type
_entity_poly.pdbx_seq_one_letter_code
_entity_poly.pdbx_strand_id
1 'polypeptide(L)'
;MEILYRSKGYVLSPSAFYTFKEMKLLLADPSTGGTKSVDIEDDYLRKANLGDYRMGQEIEGRIFGDAFNGYVFRISGGQDKDGFPMKQGVMTSSRVRLLLTPGTTGFQKWRARAGERKRRSVRGCILGIDLATVALVVLKKGEKEIEGLTDVSHPLRLGPKRANKIRKLFGLTTQDVRKYVVRRKIPEREKDGKVIRAYSKAPKIQRLIVPAVIRRRNKKLREKKERIAASAEERKAYISLILSQRRDERLRQHNHQTNRKRHLTKKQTTEIRESRQMASEKQRKASAASKIKSKGKK
;
A
#
# COMPACT_ATOMS: atom_id res chain seq x y z
N MET A 1 4.23 -85.20 12.66
CA MET A 1 3.58 -83.88 12.80
C MET A 1 4.61 -82.90 13.34
N GLU A 2 5.25 -82.16 12.44
CA GLU A 2 6.22 -81.11 12.79
C GLU A 2 5.48 -79.87 13.25
N ILE A 3 5.65 -79.48 14.51
CA ILE A 3 5.18 -78.19 15.02
C ILE A 3 6.40 -77.26 15.05
N LEU A 4 6.57 -76.53 13.95
CA LEU A 4 7.54 -75.44 13.82
C LEU A 4 7.06 -74.21 14.62
N TYR A 5 7.53 -74.06 15.86
CA TYR A 5 7.51 -72.75 16.52
C TYR A 5 8.71 -71.93 16.07
N ARG A 6 8.44 -70.98 15.15
CA ARG A 6 9.40 -70.01 14.63
C ARG A 6 9.72 -68.96 15.69
N SER A 7 10.67 -69.25 16.58
CA SER A 7 11.23 -68.29 17.54
C SER A 7 12.18 -67.31 16.84
N LYS A 8 11.64 -66.24 16.25
CA LYS A 8 12.42 -65.01 16.00
C LYS A 8 12.48 -64.21 17.30
N GLY A 9 13.28 -64.67 18.25
CA GLY A 9 13.70 -63.88 19.40
C GLY A 9 14.70 -62.83 18.93
N TYR A 10 14.22 -61.67 18.52
CA TYR A 10 15.06 -60.50 18.39
C TYR A 10 15.59 -60.15 19.79
N VAL A 11 16.89 -60.34 19.99
CA VAL A 11 17.59 -59.74 21.13
C VAL A 11 17.53 -58.23 20.90
N LEU A 12 16.60 -57.56 21.58
CA LEU A 12 16.59 -56.11 21.69
C LEU A 12 17.91 -55.71 22.33
N SER A 13 18.87 -55.25 21.52
CA SER A 13 20.10 -54.65 22.00
C SER A 13 19.74 -53.51 22.97
N PRO A 14 20.22 -53.53 24.23
CA PRO A 14 19.97 -52.45 25.19
C PRO A 14 20.66 -51.11 24.85
N SER A 15 21.15 -50.90 23.62
CA SER A 15 21.90 -49.72 23.19
C SER A 15 21.12 -48.81 22.22
N ALA A 16 19.78 -48.78 22.32
CA ALA A 16 18.98 -47.69 21.76
C ALA A 16 18.80 -46.55 22.79
N PHE A 17 19.78 -46.36 23.67
CA PHE A 17 19.89 -45.16 24.48
C PHE A 17 20.18 -43.98 23.55
N TYR A 18 19.15 -43.15 23.31
CA TYR A 18 19.24 -41.79 22.79
C TYR A 18 20.54 -41.46 22.05
N THR A 19 20.63 -41.80 20.76
CA THR A 19 21.56 -41.08 19.88
C THR A 19 21.11 -39.63 19.88
N PHE A 20 21.77 -38.81 20.68
CA PHE A 20 21.58 -37.38 20.70
C PHE A 20 21.80 -36.91 19.26
N LYS A 21 20.72 -36.44 18.63
CA LYS A 21 20.77 -35.94 17.26
C LYS A 21 21.65 -34.68 17.27
N GLU A 22 22.80 -34.76 16.61
CA GLU A 22 23.77 -33.68 16.45
C GLU A 22 23.08 -32.36 16.06
N MET A 23 23.43 -31.26 16.73
CA MET A 23 22.93 -29.93 16.39
C MET A 23 23.64 -29.42 15.15
N LYS A 24 22.88 -28.99 14.13
CA LYS A 24 23.43 -28.43 12.90
C LYS A 24 23.48 -26.92 12.93
N LEU A 25 24.61 -26.31 12.59
CA LEU A 25 24.72 -24.88 12.32
C LEU A 25 24.45 -24.58 10.86
N LEU A 26 23.56 -23.63 10.61
CA LEU A 26 23.34 -23.05 9.29
C LEU A 26 24.03 -21.68 9.27
N LEU A 27 25.23 -21.64 8.70
CA LEU A 27 26.06 -20.45 8.60
C LEU A 27 25.74 -19.69 7.31
N ALA A 28 25.63 -18.37 7.40
CA ALA A 28 25.50 -17.49 6.26
C ALA A 28 26.46 -16.30 6.38
N ASP A 29 27.19 -16.01 5.30
CA ASP A 29 28.04 -14.82 5.20
C ASP A 29 27.41 -13.83 4.19
N PRO A 30 26.88 -12.69 4.67
CA PRO A 30 26.29 -11.69 3.80
C PRO A 30 27.28 -11.02 2.85
N SER A 31 28.58 -11.03 3.15
CA SER A 31 29.61 -10.35 2.36
C SER A 31 29.90 -11.10 1.06
N THR A 32 30.04 -12.43 1.16
CA THR A 32 30.29 -13.33 0.04
C THR A 32 29.00 -13.87 -0.58
N GLY A 33 27.91 -13.91 0.20
CA GLY A 33 26.65 -14.56 -0.17
C GLY A 33 26.69 -16.08 -0.01
N GLY A 34 27.77 -16.63 0.58
CA GLY A 34 27.93 -18.06 0.86
C GLY A 34 27.03 -18.54 1.99
N THR A 35 26.63 -19.81 1.91
CA THR A 35 25.86 -20.48 2.96
C THR A 35 26.36 -21.91 3.13
N LYS A 36 26.62 -22.34 4.38
CA LYS A 36 27.11 -23.70 4.67
C LYS A 36 26.42 -24.27 5.91
N SER A 37 26.08 -25.55 5.85
CA SER A 37 25.68 -26.32 7.02
C SER A 37 26.90 -27.03 7.62
N VAL A 38 27.10 -26.91 8.93
CA VAL A 38 28.15 -27.63 9.66
C VAL A 38 27.50 -28.38 10.81
N ASP A 39 27.88 -29.65 10.96
CA ASP A 39 27.44 -30.48 12.06
C ASP A 39 28.43 -30.29 13.23
N ILE A 40 27.93 -30.04 14.43
CA ILE A 40 28.78 -29.87 15.62
C ILE A 40 28.76 -31.13 16.47
N GLU A 41 29.94 -31.52 16.94
CA GLU A 41 30.13 -32.60 17.91
C GLU A 41 29.55 -32.24 19.30
N ASP A 42 28.94 -33.24 19.95
CA ASP A 42 28.18 -33.10 21.19
C ASP A 42 28.97 -32.48 22.36
N ASP A 43 30.30 -32.63 22.38
CA ASP A 43 31.16 -32.17 23.48
C ASP A 43 31.27 -30.65 23.57
N TYR A 44 31.25 -29.93 22.45
CA TYR A 44 31.26 -28.47 22.44
C TYR A 44 29.90 -27.90 22.88
N LEU A 45 28.81 -28.56 22.51
CA LEU A 45 27.45 -28.16 22.83
C LEU A 45 27.12 -28.33 24.32
N ARG A 46 27.65 -29.38 24.96
CA ARG A 46 27.47 -29.62 26.40
C ARG A 46 28.25 -28.62 27.26
N LYS A 47 29.39 -28.13 26.75
CA LYS A 47 30.21 -27.10 27.40
C LYS A 47 29.67 -25.68 27.15
N ALA A 48 28.91 -25.49 26.07
CA ALA A 48 28.30 -24.22 25.74
C ALA A 48 27.05 -23.95 26.60
N ASN A 49 27.07 -22.89 27.40
CA ASN A 49 25.88 -22.37 28.11
C ASN A 49 24.93 -21.69 27.11
N LEU A 50 24.32 -22.47 26.21
CA LEU A 50 23.44 -21.95 25.16
C LEU A 50 22.21 -21.21 25.72
N GLY A 51 21.75 -21.59 26.92
CA GLY A 51 20.58 -21.00 27.57
C GLY A 51 20.67 -19.50 27.87
N ASP A 52 21.89 -18.94 27.90
CA ASP A 52 22.11 -17.51 28.15
C ASP A 52 21.92 -16.67 26.89
N TYR A 53 21.94 -17.31 25.71
CA TYR A 53 21.85 -16.66 24.43
C TYR A 53 20.41 -16.67 23.89
N ARG A 54 19.98 -15.51 23.39
CA ARG A 54 18.70 -15.35 22.70
C ARG A 54 18.90 -14.97 21.24
N MET A 55 17.90 -15.31 20.43
CA MET A 55 17.85 -14.91 19.03
C MET A 55 18.02 -13.39 18.86
N GLY A 56 18.87 -13.02 17.91
CA GLY A 56 19.26 -11.66 17.62
C GLY A 56 20.54 -11.18 18.33
N GLN A 57 21.03 -11.88 19.35
CA GLN A 57 22.30 -11.57 20.02
C GLN A 57 23.52 -12.00 19.19
N GLU A 58 24.64 -11.39 19.54
CA GLU A 58 25.97 -11.77 19.06
C GLU A 58 26.52 -12.88 19.94
N ILE A 59 27.21 -13.82 19.31
CA ILE A 59 27.84 -14.97 19.95
C ILE A 59 29.23 -15.17 19.35
N GLU A 60 30.19 -15.44 20.23
CA GLU A 60 31.56 -15.73 19.82
C GLU A 60 31.64 -17.14 19.21
N GLY A 61 32.31 -17.24 18.07
CA GLY A 61 32.45 -18.49 17.34
C GLY A 61 33.22 -19.57 18.10
N ARG A 62 34.11 -19.18 19.02
CA ARG A 62 34.89 -20.09 19.88
C ARG A 62 34.03 -21.13 20.59
N ILE A 63 32.79 -20.77 20.94
CA ILE A 63 31.84 -21.66 21.63
C ILE A 63 31.49 -22.88 20.79
N PHE A 64 31.51 -22.76 19.45
CA PHE A 64 31.16 -23.82 18.52
C PHE A 64 32.38 -24.64 18.04
N GLY A 65 33.59 -24.30 18.50
CA GLY A 65 34.83 -25.03 18.20
C GLY A 65 35.95 -24.15 17.65
N ASP A 66 37.16 -24.72 17.59
CA ASP A 66 38.39 -24.01 17.22
C ASP A 66 38.44 -23.55 15.75
N ALA A 67 37.65 -24.18 14.88
CA ALA A 67 37.50 -23.78 13.48
C ALA A 67 36.85 -22.38 13.35
N PHE A 68 36.09 -21.97 14.35
CA PHE A 68 35.34 -20.72 14.37
C PHE A 68 35.98 -19.65 15.27
N ASN A 69 37.23 -19.85 15.67
CA ASN A 69 37.92 -18.88 16.52
C ASN A 69 38.06 -17.52 15.81
N GLY A 70 37.85 -16.44 16.55
CA GLY A 70 37.84 -15.07 16.04
C GLY A 70 36.58 -14.67 15.23
N TYR A 71 35.67 -15.60 14.91
CA TYR A 71 34.40 -15.25 14.30
C TYR A 71 33.42 -14.69 15.33
N VAL A 72 32.64 -13.68 14.91
CA VAL A 72 31.47 -13.22 15.66
C VAL A 72 30.24 -13.47 14.81
N PHE A 73 29.33 -14.26 15.35
CA PHE A 73 28.08 -14.59 14.71
C PHE A 73 26.91 -13.86 15.36
N ARG A 74 25.86 -13.61 14.58
CA ARG A 74 24.55 -13.22 15.09
C ARG A 74 23.59 -14.38 14.96
N ILE A 75 22.89 -14.70 16.03
CA ILE A 75 21.84 -15.72 16.00
C ILE A 75 20.65 -15.17 15.22
N SER A 76 20.44 -15.63 13.98
CA SER A 76 19.34 -15.19 13.14
C SER A 76 18.06 -16.00 13.38
N GLY A 77 18.18 -17.24 13.84
CA GLY A 77 17.05 -18.10 14.13
C GLY A 77 17.43 -19.55 14.31
N GLY A 78 16.46 -20.43 14.17
CA GLY A 78 16.67 -21.86 14.35
C GLY A 78 15.36 -22.63 14.27
N GLN A 79 15.49 -23.95 14.29
CA GLN A 79 14.38 -24.88 14.35
C GLN A 79 14.60 -25.89 15.47
N ASP A 80 13.50 -26.21 16.13
CA ASP A 80 13.41 -27.30 17.09
C ASP A 80 13.53 -28.67 16.36
N LYS A 81 13.74 -29.74 17.12
CA LYS A 81 13.81 -31.14 16.62
C LYS A 81 12.60 -31.55 15.78
N ASP A 82 11.42 -31.02 16.11
CA ASP A 82 10.18 -31.28 15.35
C ASP A 82 9.93 -30.26 14.23
N GLY A 83 10.90 -29.38 13.94
CA GLY A 83 10.81 -28.40 12.85
C GLY A 83 10.02 -27.14 13.18
N PHE A 84 9.65 -26.90 14.45
CA PHE A 84 9.03 -25.63 14.83
C PHE A 84 10.05 -24.49 14.80
N PRO A 85 9.76 -23.36 14.12
CA PRO A 85 10.71 -22.26 14.04
C PRO A 85 10.72 -21.42 15.32
N MET A 86 11.89 -20.85 15.63
CA MET A 86 12.04 -19.86 16.69
C MET A 86 11.32 -18.55 16.36
N LYS A 87 10.72 -17.89 17.36
CA LYS A 87 10.03 -16.61 17.20
C LYS A 87 10.63 -15.53 18.10
N GLN A 88 11.01 -14.39 17.51
CA GLN A 88 11.59 -13.26 18.25
C GLN A 88 10.60 -12.70 19.25
N GLY A 89 11.08 -12.39 20.46
CA GLY A 89 10.30 -11.77 21.53
C GLY A 89 9.53 -12.75 22.41
N VAL A 90 9.53 -14.05 22.10
CA VAL A 90 8.98 -15.09 22.98
C VAL A 90 10.10 -15.56 23.90
N MET A 91 10.25 -14.93 25.06
CA MET A 91 11.37 -15.12 26.00
C MET A 91 11.26 -16.43 26.80
N THR A 92 11.16 -17.55 26.10
CA THR A 92 11.12 -18.90 26.68
C THR A 92 12.09 -19.80 25.92
N SER A 93 12.59 -20.84 26.60
CA SER A 93 13.32 -21.94 25.99
C SER A 93 12.40 -23.10 25.55
N SER A 94 11.11 -23.01 25.78
CA SER A 94 10.15 -24.05 25.39
C SER A 94 9.22 -23.59 24.26
N ARG A 95 8.39 -24.50 23.75
CA ARG A 95 7.37 -24.19 22.76
C ARG A 95 6.15 -23.54 23.40
N VAL A 96 5.60 -22.53 22.72
CA VAL A 96 4.39 -21.82 23.15
C VAL A 96 3.38 -21.79 22.00
N ARG A 97 2.08 -21.96 22.32
CA ARG A 97 0.98 -21.84 21.35
C ARG A 97 0.43 -20.43 21.31
N LEU A 98 0.75 -19.69 20.26
CA LEU A 98 0.34 -18.29 20.07
C LEU A 98 -0.66 -18.15 18.92
N LEU A 99 -1.52 -17.14 19.01
CA LEU A 99 -2.42 -16.74 17.94
C LEU A 99 -1.69 -15.82 16.94
N LEU A 100 -1.19 -16.40 15.84
CA LEU A 100 -0.34 -15.71 14.87
C LEU A 100 -1.15 -14.99 13.79
N THR A 101 -0.63 -13.85 13.35
CA THR A 101 -1.08 -13.13 12.15
C THR A 101 -0.30 -13.59 10.92
N PRO A 102 -0.91 -13.55 9.71
CA PRO A 102 -0.27 -14.02 8.49
C PRO A 102 0.96 -13.18 8.11
N GLY A 103 2.06 -13.84 7.73
CA GLY A 103 3.33 -13.20 7.38
C GLY A 103 4.30 -13.06 8.56
N THR A 104 3.91 -13.47 9.77
CA THR A 104 4.82 -13.57 10.91
C THR A 104 5.56 -14.91 10.92
N THR A 105 6.70 -14.99 11.63
CA THR A 105 7.45 -16.25 11.78
C THR A 105 6.55 -17.37 12.32
N GLY A 106 6.54 -18.51 11.64
CA GLY A 106 5.66 -19.65 11.92
C GLY A 106 4.31 -19.63 11.17
N PHE A 107 3.96 -18.53 10.48
CA PHE A 107 2.73 -18.46 9.67
C PHE A 107 2.90 -17.68 8.36
N GLN A 108 2.96 -18.41 7.24
CA GLN A 108 3.13 -17.84 5.91
C GLN A 108 1.89 -17.10 5.42
N LYS A 109 2.09 -15.90 4.86
CA LYS A 109 0.99 -15.01 4.43
C LYS A 109 0.05 -15.63 3.39
N TRP A 110 0.59 -16.37 2.42
CA TRP A 110 -0.19 -16.97 1.32
C TRP A 110 -1.03 -18.19 1.75
N ARG A 111 -0.85 -18.70 2.97
CA ARG A 111 -1.65 -19.80 3.52
C ARG A 111 -2.91 -19.30 4.24
N ALA A 112 -3.07 -18.00 4.38
CA ALA A 112 -4.13 -17.39 5.17
C ALA A 112 -5.10 -16.63 4.28
N ARG A 113 -6.36 -16.58 4.69
CA ARG A 113 -7.31 -15.59 4.17
C ARG A 113 -7.04 -14.22 4.81
N ALA A 114 -7.47 -13.16 4.15
CA ALA A 114 -7.31 -11.81 4.67
C ALA A 114 -7.99 -11.69 6.05
N GLY A 115 -7.26 -11.21 7.05
CA GLY A 115 -7.76 -11.06 8.43
C GLY A 115 -7.74 -12.33 9.30
N GLU A 116 -7.44 -13.51 8.72
CA GLU A 116 -7.40 -14.77 9.47
C GLU A 116 -6.23 -14.78 10.47
N ARG A 117 -6.50 -15.24 11.70
CA ARG A 117 -5.46 -15.54 12.71
C ARG A 117 -5.54 -17.00 13.08
N LYS A 118 -4.39 -17.67 13.23
CA LYS A 118 -4.34 -19.10 13.55
C LYS A 118 -3.46 -19.38 14.76
N ARG A 119 -3.98 -20.17 15.70
CA ARG A 119 -3.22 -20.62 16.87
C ARG A 119 -2.24 -21.71 16.44
N ARG A 120 -0.94 -21.43 16.54
CA ARG A 120 0.15 -22.35 16.16
C ARG A 120 1.19 -22.44 17.26
N SER A 121 1.84 -23.59 17.37
CA SER A 121 3.01 -23.78 18.23
C SER A 121 4.23 -23.15 17.55
N VAL A 122 5.02 -22.41 18.34
CA VAL A 122 6.30 -21.82 17.92
C VAL A 122 7.32 -22.06 19.03
N ARG A 123 8.59 -22.16 18.67
CA ARG A 123 9.68 -22.27 19.64
C ARG A 123 10.04 -20.86 20.14
N GLY A 124 10.32 -20.71 21.43
CA GLY A 124 10.77 -19.44 21.99
C GLY A 124 12.17 -19.01 21.47
N CYS A 125 12.59 -17.78 21.79
CA CYS A 125 13.81 -17.19 21.25
C CYS A 125 15.10 -17.55 22.02
N ILE A 126 14.99 -18.15 23.20
CA ILE A 126 16.16 -18.57 24.00
C ILE A 126 16.69 -19.88 23.42
N LEU A 127 18.01 -19.96 23.19
CA LEU A 127 18.63 -21.18 22.68
C LEU A 127 18.56 -22.30 23.72
N GLY A 128 18.53 -23.54 23.25
CA GLY A 128 18.43 -24.71 24.10
C GLY A 128 18.91 -25.95 23.38
N ILE A 129 19.14 -27.00 24.17
CA ILE A 129 19.62 -28.32 23.73
C ILE A 129 18.55 -29.07 22.89
N ASP A 130 17.31 -28.62 22.95
CA ASP A 130 16.17 -29.10 22.18
C ASP A 130 16.19 -28.62 20.71
N LEU A 131 17.06 -27.68 20.35
CA LEU A 131 17.21 -27.23 18.97
C LEU A 131 17.91 -28.30 18.12
N ALA A 132 17.39 -28.53 16.91
CA ALA A 132 18.06 -29.35 15.92
C ALA A 132 18.94 -28.50 14.99
N THR A 133 18.53 -27.27 14.71
CA THR A 133 19.30 -26.37 13.85
C THR A 133 19.35 -24.96 14.42
N VAL A 134 20.52 -24.34 14.33
CA VAL A 134 20.72 -22.93 14.69
C VAL A 134 21.23 -22.19 13.46
N ALA A 135 20.52 -21.14 13.07
CA ALA A 135 20.90 -20.29 11.95
C ALA A 135 21.71 -19.08 12.45
N LEU A 136 22.94 -18.99 11.97
CA LEU A 136 23.92 -17.98 12.35
C LEU A 136 24.32 -17.14 11.13
N VAL A 137 24.49 -15.84 11.33
CA VAL A 137 24.95 -14.90 10.32
C VAL A 137 26.29 -14.33 10.76
N VAL A 138 27.31 -14.39 9.90
CA VAL A 138 28.64 -13.82 10.17
C VAL A 138 28.51 -12.30 10.26
N LEU A 139 29.00 -11.72 11.36
CA LEU A 139 29.17 -10.27 11.51
C LEU A 139 30.64 -9.87 11.32
N LYS A 140 31.55 -10.62 11.95
CA LYS A 140 33.00 -10.44 11.81
C LYS A 140 33.62 -11.75 11.36
N LYS A 141 34.41 -11.68 10.29
CA LYS A 141 35.21 -12.81 9.78
C LYS A 141 36.37 -13.06 10.75
N GLY A 142 36.56 -14.31 11.16
CA GLY A 142 37.71 -14.74 11.96
C GLY A 142 38.94 -15.01 11.10
N GLU A 143 39.97 -15.58 11.73
CA GLU A 143 41.29 -15.78 11.10
C GLU A 143 41.30 -16.94 10.10
N LYS A 144 40.68 -18.08 10.46
CA LYS A 144 40.62 -19.27 9.60
C LYS A 144 39.50 -19.13 8.58
N GLU A 145 39.77 -19.49 7.32
CA GLU A 145 38.72 -19.52 6.31
C GLU A 145 37.87 -20.79 6.42
N ILE A 146 36.56 -20.63 6.19
CA ILE A 146 35.62 -21.74 6.20
C ILE A 146 35.27 -22.04 4.74
N GLU A 147 35.68 -23.22 4.27
CA GLU A 147 35.41 -23.69 2.90
C GLU A 147 33.93 -23.57 2.56
N GLY A 148 33.60 -23.02 1.39
CA GLY A 148 32.21 -22.87 0.93
C GLY A 148 31.38 -21.77 1.63
N LEU A 149 31.92 -21.10 2.65
CA LEU A 149 31.29 -19.93 3.27
C LEU A 149 32.05 -18.64 2.92
N THR A 150 33.33 -18.56 3.29
CA THR A 150 34.16 -17.37 3.07
C THR A 150 35.00 -17.44 1.80
N ASP A 151 35.26 -18.65 1.32
CA ASP A 151 36.06 -18.91 0.11
C ASP A 151 35.31 -18.51 -1.18
N VAL A 152 34.01 -18.79 -1.23
CA VAL A 152 33.21 -18.57 -2.45
C VAL A 152 32.57 -17.20 -2.44
N SER A 153 32.82 -16.39 -3.47
CA SER A 153 32.13 -15.10 -3.69
C SER A 153 31.04 -15.22 -4.76
N HIS A 154 29.77 -15.17 -4.35
CA HIS A 154 28.64 -15.21 -5.27
C HIS A 154 28.24 -13.81 -5.75
N PRO A 155 28.32 -13.50 -7.06
CA PRO A 155 27.95 -12.19 -7.57
C PRO A 155 26.43 -11.95 -7.50
N LEU A 156 26.04 -10.71 -7.27
CA LEU A 156 24.63 -10.31 -7.28
C LEU A 156 24.00 -10.55 -8.64
N ARG A 157 23.02 -11.46 -8.69
CA ARG A 157 22.34 -11.86 -9.93
C ARG A 157 21.56 -10.73 -10.61
N LEU A 158 20.99 -9.80 -9.83
CA LEU A 158 20.10 -8.76 -10.34
C LEU A 158 20.59 -7.37 -9.93
N GLY A 159 20.70 -6.49 -10.92
CA GLY A 159 20.93 -5.07 -10.71
C GLY A 159 19.66 -4.31 -10.28
N PRO A 160 19.79 -3.04 -9.88
CA PRO A 160 18.66 -2.19 -9.49
C PRO A 160 17.72 -1.92 -10.67
N LYS A 161 16.41 -2.15 -10.47
CA LYS A 161 15.36 -1.88 -11.47
C LYS A 161 14.79 -0.45 -11.44
N ARG A 162 14.87 0.23 -10.30
CA ARG A 162 14.25 1.56 -10.09
C ARG A 162 15.23 2.66 -10.47
N ALA A 163 14.77 3.68 -11.21
CA ALA A 163 15.60 4.79 -11.69
C ALA A 163 16.50 5.41 -10.59
N ASN A 164 15.95 5.75 -9.43
CA ASN A 164 16.74 6.34 -8.34
C ASN A 164 17.73 5.36 -7.69
N LYS A 165 17.47 4.05 -7.71
CA LYS A 165 18.45 3.06 -7.23
C LYS A 165 19.60 2.89 -8.23
N ILE A 166 19.31 2.98 -9.54
CA ILE A 166 20.34 2.99 -10.58
C ILE A 166 21.23 4.24 -10.42
N ARG A 167 20.62 5.42 -10.20
CA ARG A 167 21.36 6.65 -9.93
C ARG A 167 22.30 6.52 -8.73
N LYS A 168 21.80 5.99 -7.61
CA LYS A 168 22.63 5.76 -6.41
C LYS A 168 23.79 4.81 -6.66
N LEU A 169 23.57 3.73 -7.39
CA LEU A 169 24.61 2.73 -7.67
C LEU A 169 25.76 3.31 -8.51
N PHE A 170 25.44 4.12 -9.52
CA PHE A 170 26.42 4.70 -10.44
C PHE A 170 26.80 6.15 -10.12
N GLY A 171 26.40 6.68 -8.97
CA GLY A 171 26.68 8.08 -8.58
C GLY A 171 26.11 9.14 -9.54
N LEU A 172 25.03 8.82 -10.26
CA LEU A 172 24.47 9.73 -11.28
C LEU A 172 23.58 10.79 -10.65
N THR A 173 23.74 12.04 -11.08
CA THR A 173 22.87 13.16 -10.68
C THR A 173 21.67 13.27 -11.64
N THR A 174 21.89 13.88 -12.81
CA THR A 174 20.82 14.26 -13.76
C THR A 174 20.82 13.42 -15.03
N GLN A 175 21.91 12.69 -15.29
CA GLN A 175 22.10 11.91 -16.52
C GLN A 175 21.02 10.84 -16.73
N ASP A 176 20.83 10.43 -18.00
CA ASP A 176 19.86 9.39 -18.35
C ASP A 176 20.34 8.00 -17.89
N VAL A 177 19.55 7.40 -17.00
CA VAL A 177 19.81 6.08 -16.40
C VAL A 177 19.71 4.93 -17.40
N ARG A 178 19.08 5.12 -18.57
CA ARG A 178 18.86 4.03 -19.56
C ARG A 178 20.15 3.40 -20.06
N LYS A 179 21.20 4.21 -20.23
CA LYS A 179 22.51 3.77 -20.72
C LYS A 179 23.23 2.88 -19.71
N TYR A 180 23.02 3.15 -18.42
CA TYR A 180 23.72 2.52 -17.30
C TYR A 180 22.97 1.31 -16.72
N VAL A 181 21.85 0.88 -17.30
CA VAL A 181 21.12 -0.28 -16.79
C VAL A 181 21.96 -1.54 -16.96
N VAL A 182 22.26 -2.19 -15.84
CA VAL A 182 22.94 -3.49 -15.83
C VAL A 182 22.14 -4.50 -16.66
N ARG A 183 22.80 -5.03 -17.68
CA ARG A 183 22.25 -6.06 -18.56
C ARG A 183 22.89 -7.40 -18.23
N ARG A 184 22.10 -8.47 -18.34
CA ARG A 184 22.59 -9.83 -18.19
C ARG A 184 22.78 -10.46 -19.57
N LYS A 185 24.02 -10.79 -19.92
CA LYS A 185 24.32 -11.63 -21.09
C LYS A 185 23.87 -13.05 -20.76
N ILE A 186 23.01 -13.62 -21.60
CA ILE A 186 22.59 -15.01 -21.53
C ILE A 186 23.35 -15.72 -22.64
N PRO A 187 24.19 -16.72 -22.31
CA PRO A 187 24.93 -17.47 -23.32
C PRO A 187 23.96 -18.25 -24.19
N GLU A 188 24.47 -18.64 -25.36
CA GLU A 188 23.78 -19.57 -26.24
C GLU A 188 23.51 -20.88 -25.50
N ARG A 189 22.30 -21.41 -25.67
CA ARG A 189 21.91 -22.68 -25.06
C ARG A 189 20.86 -23.36 -25.90
N GLU A 190 20.92 -24.67 -25.91
CA GLU A 190 19.86 -25.48 -26.48
C GLU A 190 18.73 -25.65 -25.46
N LYS A 191 17.49 -25.46 -25.90
CA LYS A 191 16.32 -25.75 -25.09
C LYS A 191 15.23 -26.32 -25.99
N ASP A 192 14.67 -27.46 -25.61
CA ASP A 192 13.57 -28.11 -26.32
C ASP A 192 13.92 -28.36 -27.81
N GLY A 193 15.15 -28.82 -28.08
CA GLY A 193 15.69 -29.10 -29.43
C GLY A 193 15.93 -27.86 -30.31
N LYS A 194 15.82 -26.65 -29.75
CA LYS A 194 16.05 -25.38 -30.44
C LYS A 194 17.26 -24.66 -29.85
N VAL A 195 18.16 -24.24 -30.73
CA VAL A 195 19.32 -23.41 -30.36
C VAL A 195 18.86 -21.97 -30.14
N ILE A 196 18.93 -21.52 -28.89
CA ILE A 196 18.64 -20.14 -28.52
C ILE A 196 19.95 -19.36 -28.51
N ARG A 197 20.16 -18.54 -29.55
CA ARG A 197 21.33 -17.67 -29.69
C ARG A 197 21.56 -16.80 -28.45
N ALA A 198 22.81 -16.46 -28.19
CA ALA A 198 23.18 -15.57 -27.09
C ALA A 198 22.47 -14.20 -27.20
N TYR A 199 21.97 -13.67 -26.07
CA TYR A 199 21.28 -12.39 -26.06
C TYR A 199 21.38 -11.68 -24.71
N SER A 200 21.18 -10.37 -24.73
CA SER A 200 21.32 -9.53 -23.54
C SER A 200 19.96 -9.11 -23.00
N LYS A 201 19.62 -9.54 -21.77
CA LYS A 201 18.39 -9.12 -21.08
C LYS A 201 18.63 -7.91 -20.20
N ALA A 202 17.69 -6.96 -20.23
CA ALA A 202 17.66 -5.82 -19.32
C ALA A 202 16.28 -5.70 -18.63
N PRO A 203 16.22 -5.26 -17.37
CA PRO A 203 14.95 -4.99 -16.71
C PRO A 203 14.31 -3.71 -17.26
N LYS A 204 12.97 -3.70 -17.35
CA LYS A 204 12.22 -2.44 -17.58
C LYS A 204 12.41 -1.51 -16.39
N ILE A 205 13.00 -0.34 -16.65
CA ILE A 205 13.27 0.67 -15.62
C ILE A 205 11.95 1.18 -15.05
N GLN A 206 11.79 1.06 -13.74
CA GLN A 206 10.63 1.57 -13.05
C GLN A 206 10.87 2.98 -12.51
N ARG A 207 9.82 3.81 -12.50
CA ARG A 207 9.85 5.19 -12.01
C ARG A 207 10.81 6.12 -12.80
N LEU A 208 11.09 5.79 -14.06
CA LEU A 208 11.75 6.73 -14.96
C LEU A 208 10.73 7.79 -15.40
N ILE A 209 11.10 9.06 -15.26
CA ILE A 209 10.32 10.17 -15.81
C ILE A 209 10.63 10.26 -17.29
N VAL A 210 9.63 10.04 -18.13
CA VAL A 210 9.73 10.09 -19.60
C VAL A 210 8.80 11.18 -20.13
N PRO A 211 9.04 11.73 -21.35
CA PRO A 211 8.21 12.79 -21.91
C PRO A 211 6.71 12.44 -21.92
N ALA A 212 6.35 11.18 -22.17
CA ALA A 212 4.97 10.71 -22.09
C ALA A 212 4.35 10.85 -20.69
N VAL A 213 5.12 10.64 -19.62
CA VAL A 213 4.64 10.81 -18.24
C VAL A 213 4.45 12.29 -17.92
N ILE A 214 5.36 13.16 -18.38
CA ILE A 214 5.25 14.62 -18.24
C ILE A 214 3.99 15.11 -18.97
N ARG A 215 3.79 14.69 -20.23
CA ARG A 215 2.58 15.02 -21.01
C ARG A 215 1.29 14.60 -20.30
N ARG A 216 1.23 13.37 -19.75
CA ARG A 216 0.05 12.90 -18.99
C ARG A 216 -0.21 13.73 -17.73
N ARG A 217 0.84 14.12 -17.00
CA ARG A 217 0.72 14.99 -15.81
C ARG A 217 0.22 16.38 -16.19
N ASN A 218 0.79 16.98 -17.24
CA ASN A 218 0.38 18.28 -17.74
C ASN A 218 -1.06 18.26 -18.27
N LYS A 219 -1.46 17.20 -18.99
CA LYS A 219 -2.84 16.98 -19.44
C LYS A 219 -3.81 16.94 -18.25
N LYS A 220 -3.51 16.15 -17.21
CA LYS A 220 -4.36 16.08 -16.00
C LYS A 220 -4.48 17.44 -15.30
N LEU A 221 -3.39 18.21 -15.24
CA LEU A 221 -3.41 19.56 -14.69
C LEU A 221 -4.28 20.50 -15.54
N ARG A 222 -4.14 20.42 -16.87
CA ARG A 222 -4.91 21.21 -17.83
C ARG A 222 -6.40 20.93 -17.72
N GLU A 223 -6.81 19.65 -17.76
CA GLU A 223 -8.20 19.23 -17.60
C GLU A 223 -8.80 19.69 -16.26
N LYS A 224 -8.01 19.70 -15.18
CA LYS A 224 -8.44 20.25 -13.89
C LYS A 224 -8.70 21.75 -13.98
N LYS A 225 -7.82 22.50 -14.65
CA LYS A 225 -7.99 23.95 -14.84
C LYS A 225 -9.19 24.26 -15.73
N GLU A 226 -9.35 23.54 -16.84
CA GLU A 226 -10.49 23.65 -17.75
C GLU A 226 -11.81 23.40 -17.02
N ARG A 227 -11.89 22.37 -16.17
CA ARG A 227 -13.09 22.10 -15.36
C ARG A 227 -13.43 23.23 -14.39
N ILE A 228 -12.41 23.81 -13.75
CA ILE A 228 -12.60 24.94 -12.84
C ILE A 228 -13.08 26.18 -13.61
N ALA A 229 -12.49 26.45 -14.78
CA ALA A 229 -12.88 27.57 -15.64
C ALA A 229 -14.32 27.43 -16.14
N ALA A 230 -14.69 26.25 -16.67
CA ALA A 230 -16.05 25.97 -17.13
C ALA A 230 -17.08 26.13 -16.00
N SER A 231 -16.80 25.59 -14.80
CA SER A 231 -17.69 25.77 -13.65
C SER A 231 -17.81 27.24 -13.21
N ALA A 232 -16.73 28.02 -13.31
CA ALA A 232 -16.76 29.45 -13.03
C ALA A 232 -17.57 30.23 -14.08
N GLU A 233 -17.50 29.85 -15.36
CA GLU A 233 -18.30 30.43 -16.44
C GLU A 233 -19.78 30.09 -16.29
N GLU A 234 -20.13 28.83 -16.02
CA GLU A 234 -21.49 28.40 -15.72
C GLU A 234 -22.08 29.16 -14.52
N ARG A 235 -21.28 29.32 -13.46
CA ARG A 235 -21.68 30.10 -12.28
C ARG A 235 -21.93 31.57 -12.63
N LYS A 236 -21.07 32.18 -13.45
CA LYS A 236 -21.25 33.57 -13.93
C LYS A 236 -22.52 33.69 -14.77
N ALA A 237 -22.75 32.75 -15.69
CA ALA A 237 -23.94 32.72 -16.54
C ALA A 237 -25.21 32.58 -15.69
N TYR A 238 -25.22 31.67 -14.72
CA TYR A 238 -26.34 31.49 -13.80
C TYR A 238 -26.63 32.76 -12.97
N ILE A 239 -25.59 33.39 -12.41
CA ILE A 239 -25.73 34.66 -11.68
C ILE A 239 -26.30 35.75 -12.60
N SER A 240 -25.82 35.84 -13.84
CA SER A 240 -26.31 36.84 -14.81
C SER A 240 -27.80 36.66 -15.13
N LEU A 241 -28.26 35.41 -15.25
CA LEU A 241 -29.66 35.06 -15.48
C LEU A 241 -30.54 35.43 -14.28
N ILE A 242 -30.10 35.13 -13.06
CA ILE A 242 -30.83 35.51 -11.84
C ILE A 242 -30.93 37.04 -11.73
N LEU A 243 -29.87 37.77 -12.07
CA LEU A 243 -29.89 39.23 -12.05
C LEU A 243 -30.83 39.82 -13.10
N SER A 244 -30.91 39.24 -14.30
CA SER A 244 -31.86 39.69 -15.33
C SER A 244 -33.31 39.41 -14.92
N GLN A 245 -33.61 38.21 -14.41
CA GLN A 245 -34.95 37.88 -13.90
C GLN A 245 -35.40 38.84 -12.79
N ARG A 246 -34.53 39.12 -11.81
CA ARG A 246 -34.81 40.11 -10.75
C ARG A 246 -34.99 41.53 -11.26
N ARG A 247 -34.39 41.89 -12.40
CA ARG A 247 -34.58 43.20 -13.04
C ARG A 247 -35.94 43.25 -13.72
N ASP A 248 -36.30 42.20 -14.46
CA ASP A 248 -37.58 42.10 -15.16
C ASP A 248 -38.76 42.06 -14.20
N GLU A 249 -38.64 41.34 -13.07
CA GLU A 249 -39.63 41.35 -11.99
C GLU A 249 -39.84 42.75 -11.42
N ARG A 250 -38.75 43.48 -11.13
CA ARG A 250 -38.83 44.87 -10.68
C ARG A 250 -39.52 45.77 -11.70
N LEU A 251 -39.21 45.61 -12.98
CA LEU A 251 -39.86 46.36 -14.06
C LEU A 251 -41.36 46.02 -14.17
N ARG A 252 -41.74 44.74 -14.07
CA ARG A 252 -43.14 44.30 -14.05
C ARG A 252 -43.90 44.88 -12.87
N GLN A 253 -43.32 44.85 -11.67
CA GLN A 253 -43.91 45.44 -10.47
C GLN A 253 -44.09 46.96 -10.63
N HIS A 254 -43.08 47.66 -11.14
CA HIS A 254 -43.17 49.09 -11.44
C HIS A 254 -44.28 49.38 -12.46
N ASN A 255 -44.33 48.64 -13.57
CA ASN A 255 -45.36 48.80 -14.61
C ASN A 255 -46.76 48.51 -14.09
N HIS A 256 -46.92 47.51 -13.22
CA HIS A 256 -48.19 47.22 -12.56
C HIS A 256 -48.63 48.38 -11.66
N GLN A 257 -47.71 48.94 -10.85
CA GLN A 257 -47.99 50.10 -10.01
C GLN A 257 -48.34 51.35 -10.83
N THR A 258 -47.61 51.63 -11.91
CA THR A 258 -47.89 52.80 -12.77
C THR A 258 -49.22 52.64 -13.51
N ASN A 259 -49.54 51.46 -14.04
CA ASN A 259 -50.82 51.19 -14.67
C ASN A 259 -51.98 51.29 -13.66
N ARG A 260 -51.80 50.79 -12.43
CA ARG A 260 -52.80 50.93 -11.36
C ARG A 260 -53.03 52.40 -11.02
N LYS A 261 -51.97 53.21 -10.88
CA LYS A 261 -52.07 54.66 -10.69
C LYS A 261 -52.79 55.34 -11.86
N ARG A 262 -52.45 55.01 -13.11
CA ARG A 262 -53.11 55.53 -14.32
C ARG A 262 -54.60 55.19 -14.37
N HIS A 263 -54.98 53.97 -14.01
CA HIS A 263 -56.38 53.57 -13.93
C HIS A 263 -57.14 54.34 -12.85
N LEU A 264 -56.55 54.52 -11.67
CA LEU A 264 -57.11 55.33 -10.58
C LEU A 264 -57.33 56.78 -11.03
N THR A 265 -56.32 57.42 -11.64
CA THR A 265 -56.45 58.78 -12.16
C THR A 265 -57.51 58.87 -13.24
N LYS A 266 -57.57 57.89 -14.16
CA LYS A 266 -58.57 57.89 -15.24
C LYS A 266 -59.99 57.76 -14.67
N LYS A 267 -60.17 56.87 -13.68
CA LYS A 267 -61.44 56.69 -12.97
C LYS A 267 -61.87 57.97 -12.25
N GLN A 268 -60.95 58.63 -11.53
CA GLN A 268 -61.22 59.93 -10.91
C GLN A 268 -61.61 60.99 -11.95
N THR A 269 -60.93 61.06 -13.09
CA THR A 269 -61.27 62.03 -14.14
C THR A 269 -62.63 61.74 -14.80
N THR A 270 -63.02 60.48 -14.97
CA THR A 270 -64.34 60.12 -15.48
C THR A 270 -65.44 60.44 -14.47
N GLU A 271 -65.23 60.14 -13.18
CA GLU A 271 -66.16 60.51 -12.11
C GLU A 271 -66.33 62.04 -11.99
N ILE A 272 -65.24 62.81 -12.13
CA ILE A 272 -65.29 64.28 -12.19
C ILE A 272 -66.06 64.77 -13.44
N ARG A 273 -65.89 64.10 -14.59
CA ARG A 273 -66.59 64.46 -15.82
C ARG A 273 -68.08 64.13 -15.76
N GLU A 274 -68.44 62.97 -15.24
CA GLU A 274 -69.83 62.53 -15.06
C GLU A 274 -70.56 63.41 -14.05
N SER A 275 -69.92 63.75 -12.92
CA SER A 275 -70.49 64.69 -11.94
C SER A 275 -70.71 66.09 -12.54
N ARG A 276 -69.76 66.60 -13.36
CA ARG A 276 -69.95 67.86 -14.12
C ARG A 276 -71.09 67.77 -15.15
N GLN A 277 -71.22 66.65 -15.85
CA GLN A 277 -72.30 66.43 -16.82
C GLN A 277 -73.67 66.38 -16.12
N MET A 278 -73.79 65.61 -15.04
CA MET A 278 -75.01 65.55 -14.21
C MET A 278 -75.39 66.91 -13.61
N ALA A 279 -74.41 67.72 -13.18
CA ALA A 279 -74.65 69.08 -12.73
C ALA A 279 -75.19 69.98 -13.88
N SER A 280 -74.58 69.89 -15.07
CA SER A 280 -75.04 70.63 -16.26
C SER A 280 -76.43 70.18 -16.74
N GLU A 281 -76.75 68.90 -16.63
CA GLU A 281 -78.03 68.34 -17.03
C GLU A 281 -79.14 68.71 -16.03
N LYS A 282 -78.83 68.74 -14.72
CA LYS A 282 -79.72 69.32 -13.70
C LYS A 282 -79.99 70.79 -13.96
N GLN A 283 -78.98 71.59 -14.31
CA GLN A 283 -79.15 72.99 -14.71
C GLN A 283 -80.03 73.13 -15.96
N ARG A 284 -79.82 72.31 -16.99
CA ARG A 284 -80.65 72.28 -18.20
C ARG A 284 -82.10 71.90 -17.91
N LYS A 285 -82.34 70.86 -17.11
CA LYS A 285 -83.70 70.45 -16.70
C LYS A 285 -84.39 71.53 -15.86
N ALA A 286 -83.68 72.19 -14.95
CA ALA A 286 -84.21 73.33 -14.20
C ALA A 286 -84.60 74.51 -15.13
N SER A 287 -83.76 74.81 -16.14
CA SER A 287 -84.05 75.85 -17.14
C SER A 287 -85.17 75.48 -18.14
N ALA A 288 -85.38 74.19 -18.41
CA ALA A 288 -86.47 73.71 -19.25
C ALA A 288 -87.80 73.70 -18.49
N ALA A 289 -87.79 73.30 -17.20
CA ALA A 289 -88.94 73.35 -16.32
C ALA A 289 -89.45 74.80 -16.11
N SER A 290 -88.54 75.78 -16.03
CA SER A 290 -88.94 77.20 -16.00
C SER A 290 -89.55 77.67 -17.33
N LYS A 291 -89.06 77.20 -18.48
CA LYS A 291 -89.61 77.49 -19.82
C LYS A 291 -90.97 76.84 -20.12
N ILE A 292 -91.24 75.65 -19.57
CA ILE A 292 -92.54 74.97 -19.77
C ILE A 292 -93.63 75.65 -18.92
N LYS A 293 -93.31 76.08 -17.69
CA LYS A 293 -94.22 76.89 -16.87
C LYS A 293 -94.62 78.21 -17.52
N SER A 294 -93.79 78.78 -18.40
CA SER A 294 -94.12 80.03 -19.11
C SER A 294 -94.94 79.85 -20.39
N LYS A 295 -95.03 78.64 -20.98
CA LYS A 295 -95.77 78.39 -22.23
C LYS A 295 -97.21 77.89 -22.04
N GLY A 296 -97.58 77.42 -20.85
CA GLY A 296 -98.94 76.96 -20.52
C GLY A 296 -99.89 78.06 -20.00
N LYS A 297 -99.51 79.33 -20.09
CA LYS A 297 -100.38 80.48 -19.78
C LYS A 297 -100.65 81.28 -21.06
N LYS A 298 -101.61 80.80 -21.87
CA LYS A 298 -102.48 81.62 -22.71
C LYS A 298 -103.78 80.86 -22.91
#